data_AF-A0A7W0VHQ6-F1
#
_entry.id   AF-A0A7W0VHQ6-F1
#
_cell.length_a   1.000
_cell.length_b   1.000
_cell.length_c   1.000
_cell.angle_alpha   90.00
_cell.angle_beta   90.00
_cell.angle_gamma   90.00
#
_symmetry.space_group_name_H-M   'P 1'
#
loop_
_entity.id
_entity.type
_entity.pdbx_description
1 polymer ?
#
loop_
_entity_poly.entity_id
_entity_poly.type
_entity_poly.pdbx_seq_one_letter_code
_entity_poly.pdbx_strand_id
1 'polypeptide(L)'
;TPGHTQTASETIAIKGVGYGVEALRVDGNDVLAVHAAVTYAADKARRGDGPTFLELLTYRVSAHSSSDDPTRYRDESVTEVWKAHRDPIRRLETFLLARGWIVTGAREALAQQIEVDVREAIARQEAIGAPELSTLIDDVFEEPTWLLREQLAAIADGPRAKNPHQHGS
;
A
#
# COMPACT_ATOMS: atom_id res chain seq x y z
N THR A 1 14.88 3.20 9.14
CA THR A 1 15.36 2.21 10.13
C THR A 1 15.53 0.85 9.46
N PRO A 2 16.74 0.28 9.40
CA PRO A 2 16.97 -1.06 8.86
C PRO A 2 16.40 -2.19 9.72
N GLY A 3 16.16 -3.38 9.14
CA GLY A 3 15.54 -4.51 9.84
C GLY A 3 16.33 -5.02 11.06
N HIS A 4 17.66 -5.08 10.97
CA HIS A 4 18.52 -5.55 12.06
C HIS A 4 18.56 -4.61 13.28
N THR A 5 18.22 -3.33 13.12
CA THR A 5 18.08 -2.41 14.26
C THR A 5 16.68 -2.41 14.84
N GLN A 6 15.71 -3.05 14.17
CA GLN A 6 14.32 -3.15 14.64
C GLN A 6 14.10 -4.35 15.55
N THR A 7 14.83 -5.44 15.33
CA THR A 7 14.70 -6.69 16.12
C THR A 7 15.98 -7.52 16.03
N ALA A 8 16.33 -8.19 17.13
CA ALA A 8 17.43 -9.16 17.15
C ALA A 8 17.03 -10.55 16.63
N SER A 9 15.74 -10.78 16.36
CA SER A 9 15.27 -12.03 15.77
C SER A 9 15.74 -12.18 14.33
N GLU A 10 16.18 -13.39 13.96
CA GLU A 10 16.70 -13.70 12.62
C GLU A 10 15.67 -13.45 11.50
N THR A 11 14.40 -13.73 11.80
CA THR A 11 13.27 -13.47 10.92
C THR A 11 12.14 -12.79 11.70
N ILE A 12 11.12 -12.31 10.99
CA ILE A 12 9.87 -11.88 11.64
C ILE A 12 8.96 -13.09 11.85
N ALA A 13 8.98 -14.07 10.94
CA ALA A 13 8.20 -15.30 11.04
C ALA A 13 8.39 -16.03 12.38
N ILE A 14 9.61 -16.09 12.92
CA ILE A 14 9.88 -16.76 14.21
C ILE A 14 9.04 -16.22 15.38
N LYS A 15 8.55 -14.97 15.29
CA LYS A 15 7.69 -14.39 16.33
C LYS A 15 6.34 -15.10 16.44
N GLY A 16 5.85 -15.73 15.37
CA GLY A 16 4.62 -16.54 15.40
C GLY A 16 4.69 -17.70 16.39
N VAL A 17 5.87 -18.30 16.55
CA VAL A 17 6.12 -19.38 17.51
C VAL A 17 5.83 -18.94 18.95
N GLY A 18 6.15 -17.68 19.29
CA GLY A 18 5.87 -17.11 20.61
C GLY A 18 4.38 -17.01 20.95
N TYR A 19 3.51 -17.08 19.95
CA TYR A 19 2.06 -17.08 20.10
C TYR A 19 1.42 -18.46 19.90
N GLY A 20 2.23 -19.51 19.71
CA GLY A 20 1.73 -20.84 19.34
C GLY A 20 1.08 -20.87 17.95
N VAL A 21 1.44 -19.93 17.07
CA VAL A 21 0.90 -19.80 15.72
C VAL A 21 1.91 -20.34 14.71
N GLU A 22 1.44 -21.15 13.77
CA GLU A 22 2.25 -21.59 12.63
C GLU A 22 2.81 -20.37 11.90
N ALA A 23 4.10 -20.39 11.56
CA ALA A 23 4.75 -19.27 10.88
C ALA A 23 5.47 -19.72 9.62
N LEU A 24 5.23 -19.02 8.52
CA LEU A 24 5.88 -19.25 7.23
C LEU A 24 6.57 -17.97 6.76
N ARG A 25 7.72 -18.16 6.10
CA ARG A 25 8.43 -17.08 5.42
C ARG A 25 8.41 -17.34 3.92
N VAL A 26 8.01 -16.34 3.15
CA VAL A 26 7.72 -16.45 1.72
C VAL A 26 8.49 -15.38 0.97
N ASP A 27 8.99 -15.70 -0.22
CA ASP A 27 9.50 -14.70 -1.16
C ASP A 27 8.33 -13.79 -1.59
N GLY A 28 8.30 -12.56 -1.06
CA GLY A 28 7.24 -11.60 -1.34
C GLY A 28 7.24 -11.08 -2.77
N ASN A 29 8.30 -11.35 -3.54
CA ASN A 29 8.39 -10.98 -4.95
C ASN A 29 8.12 -12.16 -5.90
N ASP A 30 7.66 -13.29 -5.36
CA ASP A 30 7.05 -14.38 -6.13
C ASP A 30 5.53 -14.40 -5.88
N VAL A 31 4.77 -13.86 -6.84
CA VAL A 31 3.31 -13.78 -6.71
C VAL A 31 2.65 -15.15 -6.56
N LEU A 32 3.22 -16.21 -7.15
CA LEU A 32 2.66 -17.56 -7.07
C LEU A 32 2.93 -18.16 -5.70
N ALA A 33 4.12 -17.95 -5.14
CA ALA A 33 4.45 -18.37 -3.78
C ALA A 33 3.59 -17.63 -2.74
N VAL A 34 3.42 -16.32 -2.90
CA VAL A 34 2.54 -15.51 -2.05
C VAL A 34 1.10 -16.02 -2.15
N HIS A 35 0.58 -16.21 -3.36
CA HIS A 35 -0.78 -16.70 -3.57
C HIS A 35 -0.99 -18.07 -2.92
N ALA A 36 -0.06 -19.01 -3.10
CA ALA A 36 -0.14 -20.35 -2.52
C ALA A 36 -0.12 -20.30 -0.97
N ALA A 37 0.80 -19.54 -0.38
CA ALA A 37 0.91 -19.43 1.07
C ALA A 37 -0.31 -18.75 1.71
N VAL A 38 -0.82 -17.69 1.09
CA VAL A 38 -2.02 -17.00 1.54
C VAL A 38 -3.26 -17.89 1.39
N THR A 39 -3.39 -18.61 0.28
CA THR A 39 -4.50 -19.56 0.07
C THR A 39 -4.50 -20.64 1.15
N TYR A 40 -3.34 -21.25 1.39
CA TYR A 40 -3.18 -22.25 2.45
C TYR A 40 -3.58 -21.70 3.83
N ALA A 41 -3.02 -20.54 4.22
CA ALA A 41 -3.30 -19.92 5.51
C ALA A 41 -4.78 -19.56 5.67
N ALA A 42 -5.40 -19.03 4.60
CA ALA A 42 -6.81 -18.66 4.61
C ALA A 42 -7.73 -19.89 4.68
N ASP A 43 -7.43 -20.95 3.94
CA ASP A 43 -8.19 -22.20 3.98
C ASP A 43 -8.09 -22.88 5.34
N LYS A 44 -6.88 -22.91 5.92
CA LYS A 44 -6.63 -23.38 7.29
C LYS A 44 -7.47 -22.61 8.31
N ALA A 45 -7.44 -21.28 8.27
CA ALA A 45 -8.24 -20.45 9.14
C ALA A 45 -9.76 -20.68 8.96
N ARG A 46 -10.24 -20.78 7.71
CA ARG A 46 -11.67 -21.03 7.39
C ARG A 46 -12.19 -22.35 7.91
N ARG A 47 -11.35 -23.39 7.96
CA ARG A 47 -11.73 -24.71 8.52
C ARG A 47 -11.68 -24.76 10.05
N GLY A 48 -11.24 -23.69 10.71
CA GLY A 48 -11.10 -23.64 12.16
C GLY A 48 -9.75 -24.13 12.69
N ASP A 49 -8.78 -24.40 11.82
CA ASP A 49 -7.43 -24.90 12.17
C ASP A 49 -6.50 -23.79 12.69
N GLY A 50 -7.06 -22.64 13.09
CA GLY A 50 -6.34 -21.49 13.65
C GLY A 50 -5.55 -20.66 12.63
N PRO A 51 -4.96 -19.54 13.08
CA PRO A 51 -4.26 -18.58 12.23
C PRO A 51 -2.88 -19.10 11.77
N THR A 52 -2.28 -18.39 10.81
CA THR A 52 -0.90 -18.59 10.35
C THR A 52 -0.24 -17.21 10.18
N PHE A 53 0.99 -17.05 10.65
CA PHE A 53 1.79 -15.84 10.50
C PHE A 53 2.63 -15.92 9.22
N LEU A 54 2.41 -15.02 8.26
CA LEU A 54 3.16 -14.98 7.00
C LEU A 54 4.13 -13.79 6.97
N GLU A 55 5.44 -14.04 6.91
CA GLU A 55 6.44 -13.02 6.56
C GLU A 55 6.67 -13.04 5.05
N LEU A 56 6.17 -12.02 4.34
CA LEU A 56 6.42 -11.82 2.91
C LEU A 56 7.66 -10.94 2.71
N LEU A 57 8.79 -11.54 2.38
CA LEU A 57 10.05 -10.83 2.26
C LEU A 57 10.10 -10.04 0.95
N THR A 58 10.12 -8.72 1.05
CA THR A 58 10.14 -7.80 -0.11
C THR A 58 11.04 -6.58 0.15
N TYR A 59 11.11 -5.67 -0.81
CA TYR A 59 11.92 -4.47 -0.76
C TYR A 59 11.16 -3.24 -1.25
N ARG A 60 11.18 -2.17 -0.45
CA ARG A 60 10.62 -0.87 -0.84
C ARG A 60 11.62 -0.15 -1.76
N VAL A 61 11.39 -0.26 -3.05
CA VAL A 61 12.24 0.36 -4.09
C VAL A 61 12.23 1.89 -3.98
N SER A 62 11.05 2.49 -3.77
CA SER A 62 10.88 3.95 -3.65
C SER A 62 11.22 4.48 -2.24
N ALA A 63 11.22 5.80 -2.13
CA ALA A 63 11.28 6.51 -0.85
C ALA A 63 10.15 6.06 0.10
N HIS A 64 10.28 6.38 1.40
CA HIS A 64 9.22 6.07 2.37
C HIS A 64 7.91 6.81 2.06
N SER A 65 8.03 8.06 1.61
CA SER A 65 6.95 8.96 1.25
C SER A 65 7.50 10.08 0.36
N SER A 66 6.64 11.00 -0.09
CA SER A 66 7.06 12.17 -0.87
C SER A 66 7.92 13.17 -0.10
N SER A 67 7.91 13.14 1.24
CA SER A 67 8.72 14.01 2.10
C SER A 67 10.04 13.37 2.54
N ASP A 68 10.33 12.15 2.10
CA ASP A 68 11.49 11.36 2.50
C ASP A 68 12.57 11.34 1.42
N ASP A 69 13.83 11.46 1.83
CA ASP A 69 14.99 11.31 0.97
C ASP A 69 15.78 10.04 1.35
N PRO A 70 15.62 8.93 0.60
CA PRO A 70 16.25 7.66 0.92
C PRO A 70 17.78 7.67 0.76
N THR A 71 18.34 8.60 -0.02
CA THR A 71 19.78 8.67 -0.28
C THR A 71 20.58 8.95 1.00
N ARG A 72 19.91 9.47 2.03
CA ARG A 72 20.50 9.79 3.34
C ARG A 72 20.79 8.58 4.21
N TYR A 73 20.18 7.43 3.95
CA TYR A 73 20.22 6.28 4.86
C TYR A 73 20.22 4.91 4.18
N ARG A 74 20.18 4.87 2.84
CA ARG A 74 20.09 3.64 2.05
C ARG A 74 21.15 3.63 0.96
N ASP A 75 21.84 2.50 0.84
CA ASP A 75 22.73 2.25 -0.30
C ASP A 75 21.89 1.92 -1.54
N GLU A 76 21.99 2.77 -2.57
CA GLU A 76 21.22 2.60 -3.79
C GLU A 76 21.66 1.37 -4.61
N SER A 77 22.88 0.84 -4.39
CA SER A 77 23.33 -0.40 -5.04
C SER A 77 22.42 -1.59 -4.69
N VAL A 78 21.93 -1.64 -3.44
CA VAL A 78 20.96 -2.64 -3.00
C VAL A 78 19.66 -2.46 -3.76
N THR A 79 19.16 -1.22 -3.86
CA THR A 79 17.95 -0.92 -4.62
C THR A 79 18.05 -1.37 -6.07
N GLU A 80 19.17 -1.14 -6.73
CA GLU A 80 19.39 -1.54 -8.12
C GLU A 80 19.38 -3.06 -8.28
N VAL A 81 19.94 -3.82 -7.34
CA VAL A 81 19.84 -5.29 -7.33
C VAL A 81 18.37 -5.73 -7.28
N TRP A 82 17.55 -5.11 -6.43
CA TRP A 82 16.13 -5.45 -6.33
C TRP A 82 15.35 -5.07 -7.59
N LYS A 83 15.59 -3.88 -8.17
CA LYS A 83 14.98 -3.44 -9.43
C LYS A 83 15.37 -4.34 -10.61
N ALA A 84 16.63 -4.72 -10.72
CA ALA A 84 17.16 -5.45 -11.86
C ALA A 84 16.83 -6.95 -11.81
N HIS A 85 16.91 -7.56 -10.63
CA HIS A 85 16.93 -9.03 -10.50
C HIS A 85 15.79 -9.61 -9.68
N ARG A 86 15.04 -8.78 -8.93
CA ARG A 86 13.97 -9.25 -8.05
C ARG A 86 12.65 -8.52 -8.26
N ASP A 87 12.46 -7.90 -9.42
CA ASP A 87 11.19 -7.28 -9.78
C ASP A 87 10.10 -8.36 -9.96
N PRO A 88 9.03 -8.35 -9.12
CA PRO A 88 7.96 -9.34 -9.20
C PRO A 88 7.20 -9.29 -10.53
N ILE A 89 7.10 -8.12 -11.16
CA ILE A 89 6.35 -7.95 -12.41
C ILE A 89 7.12 -8.63 -13.55
N ARG A 90 8.42 -8.33 -13.68
CA ARG A 90 9.28 -8.97 -14.69
C ARG A 90 9.38 -10.48 -14.50
N ARG A 91 9.46 -10.93 -13.25
CA ARG A 91 9.50 -12.36 -12.91
C ARG A 91 8.23 -13.06 -13.40
N LEU A 92 7.06 -12.50 -13.10
CA LEU A 92 5.78 -13.05 -13.54
C LEU A 92 5.65 -13.01 -15.07
N GLU A 93 5.96 -11.88 -15.70
CA GLU A 93 5.94 -11.73 -17.16
C GLU A 93 6.76 -12.81 -17.85
N THR A 94 8.00 -13.03 -17.40
CA THR A 94 8.89 -14.07 -17.94
C THR A 94 8.27 -15.46 -17.83
N PHE A 95 7.67 -15.77 -16.67
CA PHE A 95 6.97 -17.04 -16.46
C PHE A 95 5.78 -17.21 -17.41
N LEU A 96 4.94 -16.17 -17.55
CA LEU A 96 3.75 -16.21 -18.39
C LEU A 96 4.09 -16.33 -19.89
N LEU A 97 5.12 -15.63 -20.35
CA LEU A 97 5.66 -15.73 -21.71
C LEU A 97 6.18 -17.15 -22.00
N ALA A 98 6.97 -17.72 -21.08
CA ALA A 98 7.49 -19.08 -21.22
C ALA A 98 6.39 -20.15 -21.28
N ARG A 99 5.22 -19.87 -20.68
CA ARG A 99 4.02 -20.72 -20.77
C ARG A 99 3.17 -20.48 -22.02
N GLY A 100 3.47 -19.44 -22.80
CA GLY A 100 2.65 -19.02 -23.94
C GLY A 100 1.27 -18.47 -23.53
N TRP A 101 1.10 -18.03 -22.28
CA TRP A 101 -0.16 -17.48 -21.78
C TRP A 101 -0.34 -16.00 -22.11
N ILE A 102 0.76 -15.31 -22.39
CA ILE A 102 0.78 -13.95 -22.91
C ILE A 102 1.74 -13.87 -24.10
N VAL A 103 1.61 -12.81 -24.88
CA VAL A 103 2.50 -12.48 -26.01
C VAL A 103 3.46 -11.36 -25.63
N THR A 104 4.58 -11.23 -26.36
CA THR A 104 5.48 -10.07 -26.23
C THR A 104 4.70 -8.78 -26.45
N GLY A 105 4.90 -7.78 -25.59
CA GLY A 105 4.16 -6.51 -25.65
C GLY A 105 2.88 -6.47 -24.82
N ALA A 106 2.44 -7.60 -24.24
CA ALA A 106 1.21 -7.66 -23.45
C ALA A 106 1.29 -6.76 -22.20
N ARG A 107 2.46 -6.68 -21.55
CA ARG A 107 2.66 -5.82 -20.38
C ARG A 107 2.57 -4.34 -20.75
N GLU A 108 3.19 -3.94 -21.85
CA GLU A 108 3.16 -2.55 -22.35
C GLU A 108 1.74 -2.14 -22.74
N ALA A 109 1.01 -3.01 -23.44
CA ALA A 109 -0.39 -2.77 -23.79
C ALA A 109 -1.28 -2.61 -22.54
N LEU A 110 -1.10 -3.48 -21.54
CA LEU A 110 -1.81 -3.36 -20.27
C LEU A 110 -1.45 -2.08 -19.53
N ALA A 111 -0.18 -1.68 -19.52
CA ALA A 111 0.27 -0.44 -18.88
C ALA A 111 -0.37 0.80 -19.53
N GLN A 112 -0.49 0.82 -20.87
CA GLN A 112 -1.16 1.91 -21.58
C GLN A 112 -2.65 1.99 -21.23
N GLN A 113 -3.32 0.84 -21.13
CA GLN A 113 -4.71 0.81 -20.69
C GLN A 113 -4.88 1.33 -19.26
N ILE A 114 -4.04 0.87 -18.33
CA ILE A 114 -4.05 1.33 -16.93
C ILE A 114 -3.78 2.84 -16.86
N GLU A 115 -2.91 3.39 -17.71
CA GLU A 115 -2.64 4.84 -17.73
C GLU A 115 -3.89 5.65 -18.11
N VAL A 116 -4.68 5.16 -19.06
CA VAL A 116 -5.98 5.75 -19.43
C VAL A 116 -6.94 5.68 -18.24
N ASP A 117 -7.10 4.50 -17.64
CA ASP A 117 -8.00 4.29 -16.50
C ASP A 117 -7.65 5.19 -15.30
N VAL A 118 -6.35 5.33 -15.01
CA VAL A 118 -5.85 6.19 -13.93
C VAL A 118 -6.11 7.66 -14.25
N ARG A 119 -5.87 8.11 -15.49
CA ARG A 119 -6.14 9.50 -15.90
C ARG A 119 -7.61 9.84 -15.79
N GLU A 120 -8.49 8.94 -16.21
CA GLU A 120 -9.94 9.11 -16.08
C GLU A 120 -10.39 9.11 -14.62
N ALA A 121 -9.82 8.26 -13.77
CA ALA A 121 -10.09 8.26 -12.34
C ALA A 121 -9.67 9.59 -11.67
N ILE A 122 -8.49 10.12 -12.03
CA ILE A 122 -8.01 11.42 -11.54
C ILE A 122 -8.95 12.54 -12.01
N ALA A 123 -9.28 12.59 -13.30
CA ALA A 123 -10.16 13.64 -13.84
C ALA A 123 -11.55 13.63 -13.17
N ARG A 124 -12.12 12.45 -12.92
CA ARG A 124 -13.38 12.33 -12.15
C ARG A 124 -13.24 12.83 -10.73
N GLN A 125 -12.11 12.54 -10.07
CA GLN A 125 -11.87 12.97 -8.70
C GLN A 125 -11.63 14.48 -8.59
N GLU A 126 -10.87 15.07 -9.51
CA GLU A 126 -10.60 16.52 -9.55
C GLU A 126 -11.86 17.34 -9.89
N ALA A 127 -12.82 16.74 -10.59
CA ALA A 127 -14.13 17.34 -10.84
C ALA A 127 -15.05 17.35 -9.60
N ILE A 128 -14.75 16.54 -8.57
CA ILE A 128 -15.47 16.57 -7.30
C ILE A 128 -15.00 17.79 -6.53
N GLY A 129 -15.95 18.68 -6.19
CA GLY A 129 -15.68 19.86 -5.38
C GLY A 129 -15.15 19.49 -3.98
N ALA A 130 -14.60 20.49 -3.29
CA ALA A 130 -14.23 20.31 -1.88
C ALA A 130 -15.46 19.85 -1.07
N PRO A 131 -15.27 18.97 -0.07
CA PRO A 131 -16.37 18.59 0.81
C PRO A 131 -16.94 19.80 1.55
N GLU A 132 -18.22 19.74 1.86
CA GLU A 132 -18.89 20.77 2.66
C GLU A 132 -18.24 20.90 4.04
N LEU A 133 -18.16 22.12 4.57
CA LEU A 133 -17.56 22.35 5.90
C LEU A 133 -18.23 21.53 7.01
N SER A 134 -19.53 21.23 6.85
CA SER A 134 -20.29 20.43 7.81
C SER A 134 -19.74 19.02 7.99
N THR A 135 -19.06 18.46 6.98
CA THR A 135 -18.51 17.09 7.08
C THR A 135 -17.38 16.97 8.09
N LEU A 136 -16.86 18.09 8.61
CA LEU A 136 -15.84 18.11 9.66
C LEU A 136 -16.29 17.39 10.95
N ILE A 137 -17.60 17.37 11.22
CA ILE A 137 -18.17 16.75 12.43
C ILE A 137 -18.89 15.42 12.15
N ASP A 138 -19.01 15.04 10.88
CA ASP A 138 -19.58 13.76 10.49
C ASP A 138 -18.63 12.63 10.95
N ASP A 139 -19.18 11.43 11.20
CA ASP A 139 -18.45 10.21 11.58
C ASP A 139 -17.63 10.28 12.89
N VAL A 140 -17.67 11.39 13.65
CA VAL A 140 -17.05 11.48 14.99
C VAL A 140 -17.84 10.65 16.02
N PHE A 141 -19.16 10.71 15.94
CA PHE A 141 -20.12 9.88 16.67
C PHE A 141 -21.25 9.48 15.70
N GLU A 142 -22.08 8.50 16.07
CA GLU A 142 -23.29 8.14 15.30
C GLU A 142 -24.15 9.37 15.01
N GLU A 143 -24.33 10.23 16.02
CA GLU A 143 -25.00 11.51 15.90
C GLU A 143 -24.08 12.62 16.43
N PRO A 144 -23.91 13.74 15.69
CA PRO A 144 -23.10 14.85 16.17
C PRO A 144 -23.65 15.41 17.48
N THR A 145 -22.79 15.43 18.50
CA THR A 145 -23.13 16.00 19.82
C THR A 145 -23.47 17.48 19.71
N TRP A 146 -24.21 18.00 20.68
CA TRP A 146 -24.55 19.43 20.74
C TRP A 146 -23.31 20.33 20.69
N LEU A 147 -22.21 19.91 21.32
CA LEU A 147 -20.95 20.64 21.34
C LEU A 147 -20.28 20.69 19.96
N LEU A 148 -20.30 19.58 19.21
CA LEU A 148 -19.77 19.56 17.84
C LEU A 148 -20.58 20.47 16.91
N ARG A 149 -21.91 20.53 17.09
CA ARG A 149 -22.78 21.46 16.35
C ARG A 149 -22.46 22.91 16.68
N GLU A 150 -22.24 23.22 17.96
CA GLU A 150 -21.84 24.55 18.41
C GLU A 150 -20.46 24.95 17.85
N GLN A 151 -19.49 24.05 17.86
CA GLN A 151 -18.15 24.27 17.29
C GLN A 151 -18.20 24.49 15.78
N LEU A 152 -18.99 23.71 15.04
CA LEU A 152 -19.18 23.89 13.61
C LEU A 152 -19.79 25.27 13.31
N ALA A 153 -20.81 25.69 14.08
CA ALA A 153 -21.42 27.01 13.94
C ALA A 153 -20.38 28.13 14.16
N ALA A 154 -19.57 28.01 15.22
CA ALA A 154 -18.50 28.98 15.51
C ALA A 154 -17.45 29.08 14.39
N ILE A 155 -17.10 27.96 13.74
CA ILE A 155 -16.18 27.95 12.59
C ILE A 155 -16.84 28.56 11.34
N ALA A 156 -18.12 28.28 11.12
CA ALA A 156 -18.87 28.82 9.98
C ALA A 156 -18.98 30.36 10.04
N ASP A 157 -19.15 30.91 11.24
CA ASP A 157 -19.28 32.35 11.50
C ASP A 157 -17.93 33.07 11.69
N GLY A 158 -16.84 32.30 11.87
CA GLY A 158 -15.50 32.81 12.10
C GLY A 158 -14.78 33.32 10.83
N PRO A 159 -13.73 34.13 10.98
CA PRO A 159 -12.93 34.61 9.85
C PRO A 159 -12.27 33.43 9.12
N ARG A 160 -12.59 33.25 7.85
CA ARG A 160 -11.93 32.23 7.01
C ARG A 160 -10.53 32.70 6.64
N ALA A 161 -9.53 31.87 6.89
CA ALA A 161 -8.19 32.08 6.34
C ALA A 161 -8.30 32.14 4.80
N LYS A 162 -7.64 33.12 4.17
CA LYS A 162 -7.54 33.15 2.70
C LYS A 162 -6.87 31.86 2.25
N ASN A 163 -7.46 31.21 1.24
CA ASN A 163 -6.95 29.95 0.72
C ASN A 163 -5.51 30.13 0.22
N PRO A 164 -4.49 29.50 0.84
CA PRO A 164 -3.10 29.69 0.44
C PRO A 164 -2.78 29.15 -0.97
N HIS A 165 -3.72 28.41 -1.58
CA HIS A 165 -3.60 27.83 -2.92
C HIS A 165 -4.47 28.51 -3.99
N GLN A 166 -5.16 29.61 -3.68
CA GLN A 166 -5.73 30.47 -4.72
C GLN A 166 -4.62 31.30 -5.37
N HIS A 167 -3.93 30.72 -6.36
CA HIS A 167 -3.16 31.53 -7.31
C HIS A 167 -4.16 32.25 -8.21
N GLY A 168 -4.21 33.57 -8.09
CA GLY A 168 -5.14 34.43 -8.82
C GLY A 168 -5.05 34.21 -10.34
N SER A 169 -6.22 34.21 -10.99
CA SER A 169 -6.34 34.48 -12.43
C SER A 169 -5.97 35.93 -12.74
#